data_AF-A0A2C9ZJV7-F1
#
_entry.id   AF-A0A2C9ZJV7-F1
#
_cell.length_a   1.000
_cell.length_b   1.000
_cell.length_c   1.000
_cell.angle_alpha   90.00
_cell.angle_beta   90.00
_cell.angle_gamma   90.00
#
_symmetry.space_group_name_H-M   'P 1'
#
loop_
_entity.id
_entity.type
_entity.pdbx_description
1 polymer ?
#
loop_
_entity_poly.entity_id
_entity_poly.type
_entity_poly.pdbx_seq_one_letter_code
_entity_poly.pdbx_strand_id
1 'polypeptide(L)' 'TAGGGAARPGRRRSAYFPEAGGYVEAPVFTRAGLEEVTGPAIVEDAESTIVVPPGWTARLAEAMSVILTEAAR' A
#
# COMPACT_ATOMS: atom_id res chain seq x y z
N THR A 1 -9.18 -21.28 -11.27
CA THR A 1 -7.82 -20.79 -10.96
C THR A 1 -7.65 -19.44 -11.63
N ALA A 2 -8.04 -18.36 -10.95
CA ALA A 2 -7.87 -17.01 -11.45
C ALA A 2 -6.71 -16.38 -10.66
N GLY A 3 -5.60 -16.08 -11.35
CA GLY A 3 -4.48 -15.37 -10.75
C GLY A 3 -4.92 -13.94 -10.41
N GLY A 4 -4.85 -13.58 -9.13
CA GLY A 4 -4.99 -12.20 -8.67
C GLY A 4 -3.95 -11.34 -9.37
N GLY A 5 -4.41 -10.37 -10.16
CA GLY A 5 -3.55 -9.44 -10.86
C GLY A 5 -2.89 -8.54 -9.83
N ALA A 6 -1.67 -8.87 -9.40
CA ALA A 6 -0.93 -8.00 -8.52
C ALA A 6 -0.85 -6.60 -9.16
N ALA A 7 -1.50 -5.62 -8.53
CA ALA A 7 -1.34 -4.22 -8.86
C ALA A 7 0.15 -3.93 -9.01
N ARG A 8 0.57 -3.35 -10.14
CA ARG A 8 1.97 -2.99 -10.34
C ARG A 8 2.19 -1.58 -9.81
N PRO A 9 3.15 -1.38 -8.89
CA PRO A 9 3.45 -0.04 -8.41
C PRO A 9 3.97 0.83 -9.57
N GLY A 10 3.51 2.08 -9.61
CA GLY A 10 3.92 3.03 -10.66
C GLY A 10 5.37 3.51 -10.49
N ARG A 11 5.89 3.49 -9.26
CA ARG A 11 7.29 3.78 -8.92
C ARG A 11 7.65 3.24 -7.53
N ARG A 12 8.91 3.43 -7.11
CA ARG A 12 9.37 3.20 -5.73
C ARG A 12 9.90 4.52 -5.14
N ARG A 13 9.82 4.66 -3.82
CA ARG A 13 10.34 5.81 -3.07
C ARG A 13 11.10 5.30 -1.84
N SER A 14 12.30 5.82 -1.61
CA SER A 14 13.01 5.62 -0.35
C SER A 14 12.23 6.31 0.78
N ALA A 15 11.77 5.54 1.76
CA ALA A 15 10.97 6.04 2.87
C ALA A 15 11.35 5.32 4.18
N TYR A 16 11.35 6.06 5.28
CA TYR A 16 11.72 5.53 6.59
C TYR A 16 10.51 4.90 7.28
N PHE A 17 10.64 3.63 7.69
CA PHE A 17 9.66 2.92 8.51
C PHE A 17 10.36 2.41 9.77
N PRO A 18 10.04 2.95 10.97
CA PRO A 18 10.68 2.50 12.21
C PRO A 18 10.44 1.00 12.48
N GLU A 19 9.28 0.47 12.11
CA GLU A 19 8.92 -0.94 12.24
C GLU A 19 9.76 -1.85 11.32
N ALA A 20 10.32 -1.29 10.25
CA ALA A 20 11.26 -1.99 9.36
C ALA A 20 12.74 -1.73 9.73
N GLY A 21 13.00 -0.96 10.79
CA GLY A 21 14.35 -0.65 11.27
C GLY A 21 15.12 0.37 10.42
N GLY A 22 14.48 1.09 9.49
CA GLY A 22 15.18 2.06 8.65
C GLY A 22 14.47 2.49 7.38
N TYR A 23 15.25 3.01 6.43
CA TYR A 23 14.79 3.33 5.09
C TYR A 23 14.59 2.06 4.26
N VAL A 24 13.48 2.01 3.52
CA VAL A 24 13.18 0.96 2.55
C VAL A 24 12.73 1.56 1.22
N GLU A 25 12.97 0.84 0.14
CA GLU A 25 12.45 1.18 -1.18
C GLU A 25 10.97 0.77 -1.29
N ALA A 26 10.10 1.61 -0.74
CA ALA A 26 8.66 1.37 -0.68
C ALA A 26 8.00 1.52 -2.06
N PRO A 27 7.21 0.54 -2.51
CA PRO A 27 6.40 0.68 -3.71
C PRO A 27 5.34 1.78 -3.51
N VAL A 28 5.15 2.60 -4.54
CA VAL A 28 4.14 3.66 -4.56
C VAL A 28 3.04 3.31 -5.57
N PHE A 29 1.81 3.25 -5.10
CA PHE A 29 0.61 2.99 -5.87
C PHE A 29 -0.20 4.28 -6.02
N THR A 30 -0.93 4.40 -7.12
CA THR A 30 -2.05 5.34 -7.17
C THR A 30 -3.30 4.65 -6.63
N ARG A 31 -4.23 5.39 -6.02
CA ARG A 31 -5.50 4.79 -5.57
C ARG A 31 -6.24 4.06 -6.70
N ALA A 32 -6.23 4.62 -7.92
CA ALA A 32 -6.89 4.03 -9.09
C ALA A 32 -6.26 2.70 -9.55
N GLY A 33 -4.98 2.48 -9.28
CA GLY A 33 -4.27 1.24 -9.61
C GLY A 33 -4.16 0.27 -8.43
N LEU A 34 -4.81 0.57 -7.29
CA LEU A 34 -4.72 -0.24 -6.09
C LEU A 34 -5.84 -1.29 -6.07
N GLU A 35 -5.48 -2.57 -6.11
CA GLU A 35 -6.38 -3.66 -5.73
C GLU A 35 -6.17 -3.97 -4.24
N GLU A 36 -5.02 -4.56 -3.91
CA GLU A 36 -4.58 -4.87 -2.56
C GLU A 36 -3.06 -4.79 -2.47
N VAL A 37 -2.53 -4.32 -1.34
CA VAL A 37 -1.09 -4.32 -1.06
C VAL A 37 -0.80 -4.51 0.43
N THR A 38 0.18 -5.35 0.74
CA THR A 38 0.75 -5.46 2.09
C THR A 38 1.89 -4.46 2.26
N GLY A 39 1.92 -3.75 3.39
CA GLY A 39 3.00 -2.82 3.70
C GLY A 39 4.34 -3.50 3.97
N PRO A 40 5.47 -2.76 3.92
CA PRO A 40 5.56 -1.30 3.76
C PRO A 40 5.25 -0.83 2.34
N ALA A 41 4.29 0.08 2.20
CA ALA A 41 3.87 0.65 0.92
C ALA A 41 3.35 2.08 1.09
N ILE A 42 3.26 2.83 -0.01
CA ILE A 42 2.65 4.16 -0.05
C ILE A 42 1.56 4.15 -1.13
N VAL A 43 0.39 4.69 -0.81
CA VAL A 43 -0.68 4.95 -1.77
C VAL A 43 -0.85 6.45 -1.90
N GLU A 44 -0.74 6.98 -3.11
CA GLU A 44 -0.97 8.39 -3.41
C GLU A 44 -2.29 8.55 -4.17
N ASP A 45 -2.97 9.64 -3.88
CA ASP A 45 -4.12 10.16 -4.61
C ASP A 45 -3.92 11.65 -4.86
N ALA A 46 -4.77 12.25 -5.68
CA ALA A 46 -4.66 13.68 -6.04
C ALA A 46 -4.58 14.58 -4.80
N GLU A 47 -5.35 14.25 -3.75
CA GLU A 47 -5.51 15.08 -2.55
C GLU A 47 -5.06 14.38 -1.26
N SER A 48 -4.45 13.19 -1.34
CA SER A 48 -4.05 12.46 -0.13
C SER A 48 -2.87 11.53 -0.35
N THR A 49 -2.23 11.16 0.76
CA THR A 49 -1.18 10.14 0.78
C THR A 49 -1.42 9.24 1.98
N ILE A 50 -1.49 7.94 1.74
CA ILE A 50 -1.69 6.90 2.74
C ILE A 50 -0.39 6.12 2.87
N VAL A 51 0.13 6.03 4.10
CA VAL A 51 1.25 5.15 4.44
C VAL A 51 0.68 3.83 4.93
N VAL A 52 1.15 2.73 4.36
CA VAL A 52 0.79 1.35 4.77
C VAL A 52 1.98 0.77 5.51
N PRO A 53 1.97 0.72 6.85
CA PRO A 53 3.10 0.21 7.63
C PRO A 53 3.34 -1.29 7.42
N PRO A 54 4.52 -1.82 7.78
CA PRO A 54 4.73 -3.26 7.90
C PRO A 54 3.64 -3.93 8.75
N GLY A 55 3.14 -5.08 8.30
CA GLY A 55 2.07 -5.81 9.00
C GLY A 55 0.65 -5.32 8.73
N TRP A 56 0.48 -4.26 7.93
CA TRP A 56 -0.83 -3.78 7.48
C TRP A 56 -1.09 -4.16 6.03
N THR A 57 -2.37 -4.29 5.69
CA THR A 57 -2.84 -4.44 4.31
C THR A 57 -3.75 -3.26 3.97
N ALA A 58 -3.56 -2.69 2.78
CA ALA A 58 -4.44 -1.68 2.20
C ALA A 58 -5.16 -2.25 0.98
N ARG A 59 -6.48 -2.09 0.93
CA ARG A 59 -7.33 -2.57 -0.17
C ARG A 59 -8.32 -1.49 -0.60
N LEU A 60 -8.55 -1.35 -1.90
CA LEU A 60 -9.62 -0.50 -2.42
C LEU A 60 -10.97 -1.23 -2.25
N ALA A 61 -11.93 -0.58 -1.59
CA ALA A 61 -13.29 -1.08 -1.44
C ALA A 61 -14.20 -0.57 -2.57
N GLU A 62 -15.36 -1.21 -2.75
CA GLU A 62 -16.35 -0.80 -3.77
C GLU A 62 -16.82 0.65 -3.62
N ALA A 63 -16.87 1.16 -2.39
CA ALA A 63 -17.20 2.55 -2.08
C ALA A 63 -16.06 3.54 -2.42
N MET A 64 -15.01 3.10 -3.12
CA MET A 64 -13.82 3.87 -3.51
C MET A 64 -12.95 4.38 -2.35
N SER A 65 -13.20 3.89 -1.13
CA SER A 65 -12.36 4.08 0.03
C SER A 65 -11.20 3.08 0.06
N VAL A 66 -10.07 3.51 0.63
CA VAL A 66 -8.96 2.60 0.95
C VAL A 66 -9.13 2.15 2.40
N ILE A 67 -9.27 0.85 2.60
CA ILE A 67 -9.40 0.24 3.92
C ILE A 67 -8.05 -0.31 4.34
N LEU A 68 -7.57 0.12 5.51
CA LEU A 68 -6.40 -0.45 6.15
C LEU A 68 -6.83 -1.50 7.19
N THR A 69 -6.15 -2.64 7.20
CA THR A 69 -6.34 -3.69 8.18
C THR A 69 -4.99 -4.12 8.72
N GLU A 70 -4.83 -4.10 10.04
CA GLU A 70 -3.67 -4.66 10.73
C GLU A 70 -3.81 -6.19 10.74
N ALA A 71 -2.75 -6.92 10.42
CA ALA A 71 -2.72 -8.35 10.70
C ALA A 71 -2.89 -8.56 12.22
N ALA A 72 -3.79 -9.46 12.61
CA ALA A 72 -4.01 -9.75 14.03
C ALA A 72 -2.67 -10.07 14.71
N ARG A 73 -2.38 -9.37 15.81
CA ARG A 73 -1.15 -9.55 16.60
C ARG A 73 -1.02 -10.95 17.17
#